data_AF-A0A4Q1FUV1-F1
#
_entry.id   AF-A0A4Q1FUV1-F1
#
_cell.length_a   1.000
_cell.length_b   1.000
_cell.length_c   1.000
_cell.angle_alpha   90.00
_cell.angle_beta   90.00
_cell.angle_gamma   90.00
#
_symmetry.space_group_name_H-M   'P 1'
#
loop_
_entity.id
_entity.type
_entity.pdbx_description
1 polymer ?
#
loop_
_entity_poly.entity_id
_entity_poly.type
_entity_poly.pdbx_seq_one_letter_code
_entity_poly.pdbx_strand_id
1 'polypeptide(L)'
;MLSWLKSVENILSTNTISEVSEIAGFRSKILAGKISDDRSFNAKKNQLKVTANLLHDAQNCVLNVLLPHETKMNECRDITKQILALAAQTTSSLYTSEITFEDFVQKVWSHILSDNDLKLGGIKLKSMLSEMDIIMLIADEIDIKDFS
;
A
#
# COMPACT_ATOMS: atom_id res chain seq x y z
N MET A 1 -9.37 17.36 -11.92
CA MET A 1 -10.14 16.10 -11.84
C MET A 1 -9.88 15.18 -13.04
N LEU A 2 -10.09 15.59 -14.30
CA LEU A 2 -9.85 14.70 -15.46
C LEU A 2 -8.44 14.10 -15.52
N SER A 3 -7.41 14.91 -15.25
CA SER A 3 -6.02 14.45 -15.14
C SER A 3 -5.84 13.46 -14.01
N TRP A 4 -6.41 13.76 -12.84
CA TRP A 4 -6.39 12.89 -11.67
C TRP A 4 -7.06 11.52 -11.94
N LEU A 5 -8.26 11.50 -12.55
CA LEU A 5 -8.92 10.25 -12.95
C LEU A 5 -8.07 9.46 -13.95
N LYS A 6 -7.41 10.12 -14.90
CA LYS A 6 -6.50 9.43 -15.83
C LYS A 6 -5.30 8.81 -15.12
N SER A 7 -4.71 9.51 -14.14
CA SER A 7 -3.63 8.97 -13.32
C SER A 7 -4.09 7.76 -12.51
N VAL A 8 -5.27 7.83 -11.89
CA VAL A 8 -5.87 6.71 -11.15
C VAL A 8 -6.11 5.52 -12.09
N GLU A 9 -6.71 5.73 -13.26
CA GLU A 9 -6.91 4.65 -14.24
C GLU A 9 -5.61 3.95 -14.61
N ASN A 10 -4.54 4.73 -14.84
CA ASN A 10 -3.24 4.16 -15.17
C ASN A 10 -2.75 3.26 -14.02
N ILE A 11 -2.78 3.76 -12.78
CA ILE A 11 -2.37 2.98 -11.60
C ILE A 11 -3.19 1.70 -11.46
N LEU A 12 -4.51 1.79 -11.51
CA LEU A 12 -5.39 0.61 -11.35
C LEU A 12 -5.18 -0.40 -12.49
N SER A 13 -5.03 0.07 -13.73
CA SER A 13 -4.77 -0.80 -14.89
C SER A 13 -3.43 -1.53 -14.79
N THR A 14 -2.37 -0.83 -14.39
CA THR A 14 -1.03 -1.41 -14.22
C THR A 14 -1.03 -2.51 -13.16
N ASN A 15 -1.87 -2.36 -12.12
CA ASN A 15 -1.98 -3.31 -11.03
C ASN A 15 -3.15 -4.31 -11.21
N THR A 16 -3.76 -4.37 -12.40
CA THR A 16 -4.88 -5.29 -12.71
C THR A 16 -6.09 -5.16 -11.76
N ILE A 17 -6.32 -3.96 -11.23
CA ILE A 17 -7.43 -3.65 -10.31
C ILE A 17 -8.68 -3.28 -11.13
N SER A 18 -9.80 -3.95 -10.89
CA SER A 18 -11.00 -3.92 -11.76
C SER A 18 -11.78 -2.60 -11.68
N GLU A 19 -11.67 -1.88 -10.57
CA GLU A 19 -12.25 -0.56 -10.31
C GLU A 19 -11.76 0.50 -11.32
N VAL A 20 -10.71 0.21 -12.10
CA VAL A 20 -10.33 0.99 -13.29
C VAL A 20 -11.53 1.29 -14.20
N SER A 21 -12.48 0.35 -14.32
CA SER A 21 -13.68 0.49 -15.13
C SER A 21 -14.63 1.56 -14.59
N GLU A 22 -14.77 1.65 -13.27
CA GLU A 22 -15.60 2.66 -12.61
C GLU A 22 -14.99 4.05 -12.77
N ILE A 23 -13.67 4.18 -12.58
CA ILE A 23 -12.93 5.43 -12.77
C ILE A 23 -13.05 5.91 -14.23
N ALA A 24 -12.90 5.00 -15.20
CA ALA A 24 -13.10 5.31 -16.62
C ALA A 24 -14.55 5.74 -16.92
N GLY A 25 -15.53 5.15 -16.21
CA GLY A 25 -16.93 5.55 -16.23
C GLY A 25 -17.14 6.99 -15.75
N PHE A 26 -16.53 7.38 -14.62
CA PHE A 26 -16.59 8.76 -14.13
C PHE A 26 -15.98 9.75 -15.12
N ARG A 27 -14.83 9.41 -15.72
CA ARG A 27 -14.21 10.26 -16.74
C ARG A 27 -15.10 10.42 -17.95
N SER A 28 -15.72 9.34 -18.42
CA SER A 28 -16.65 9.35 -19.56
C SER A 28 -17.86 10.25 -19.29
N LYS A 29 -18.45 10.19 -18.09
CA LYS A 29 -19.56 11.06 -17.68
C LYS A 29 -19.16 12.56 -17.71
N ILE A 30 -17.96 12.90 -17.25
CA ILE A 30 -17.47 14.29 -17.29
C ILE A 30 -17.25 14.77 -18.73
N LEU A 31 -16.77 13.91 -19.62
CA LEU A 31 -16.58 14.23 -21.04
C LEU A 31 -17.92 14.38 -21.77
N ALA A 32 -18.87 13.47 -21.53
CA ALA A 32 -20.23 13.54 -22.06
C ALA A 32 -20.95 14.82 -21.63
N GLY A 33 -20.62 15.37 -20.44
CA GLY A 33 -21.14 16.65 -19.97
C GLY A 33 -20.80 17.86 -20.84
N LYS A 34 -19.99 17.71 -21.90
CA LYS A 34 -19.75 18.73 -22.94
C LYS A 34 -20.66 18.61 -24.16
N ILE A 35 -21.40 17.53 -24.31
CA ILE A 35 -22.21 17.23 -25.49
C ILE A 35 -23.65 17.63 -25.19
N SER A 36 -24.23 18.47 -26.05
CA SER A 36 -25.64 18.85 -26.01
C SER A 36 -26.07 19.40 -27.37
N ASP A 37 -27.30 19.09 -27.78
CA ASP A 37 -27.91 19.62 -29.00
C ASP A 37 -28.59 20.99 -28.77
N ASP A 38 -28.60 21.49 -27.54
CA ASP A 38 -29.25 22.77 -27.18
C ASP A 38 -28.38 23.98 -27.55
N ARG A 39 -28.97 24.94 -28.27
CA ARG A 39 -28.31 26.19 -28.68
C ARG A 39 -27.92 27.11 -27.52
N SER A 40 -28.56 26.99 -26.35
CA SER A 40 -28.28 27.79 -25.14
C SER A 40 -27.38 27.06 -24.14
N PHE A 41 -26.83 25.91 -24.51
CA PHE A 41 -26.05 25.06 -23.63
C PHE A 41 -24.70 25.67 -23.23
N ASN A 42 -24.48 25.83 -21.93
CA ASN A 42 -23.17 26.17 -21.40
C ASN A 42 -22.41 24.91 -20.98
N ALA A 43 -21.60 24.39 -21.90
CA ALA A 43 -20.80 23.18 -21.71
C ALA A 43 -19.89 23.23 -20.48
N LYS A 44 -19.28 24.40 -20.20
CA LYS A 44 -18.39 24.56 -19.03
C LYS A 44 -19.16 24.46 -17.73
N LYS A 45 -20.32 25.14 -17.64
CA LYS A 45 -21.18 25.10 -16.44
C LYS A 45 -21.74 23.70 -16.19
N ASN A 46 -22.18 23.01 -17.24
CA ASN A 46 -22.67 21.65 -17.13
C ASN A 46 -21.56 20.67 -16.71
N GLN A 47 -20.39 20.76 -17.34
CA GLN A 47 -19.24 19.94 -16.98
C GLN A 47 -18.84 20.17 -15.52
N LEU A 48 -18.83 21.41 -15.04
CA LEU A 48 -18.53 21.72 -13.64
C LEU A 48 -19.54 21.08 -12.69
N LYS A 49 -20.84 21.15 -13.01
CA LYS A 49 -21.90 20.50 -12.23
C LYS A 49 -21.72 18.97 -12.18
N VAL A 50 -21.47 18.33 -13.32
CA VAL A 50 -21.22 16.88 -13.39
C VAL A 50 -19.96 16.51 -12.61
N THR A 51 -18.90 17.30 -12.73
CA THR A 51 -17.63 17.09 -12.01
C THR A 51 -17.85 17.17 -10.49
N ALA A 52 -18.55 18.20 -10.00
CA ALA A 52 -18.83 18.37 -8.58
C ALA A 52 -19.64 17.19 -8.01
N ASN A 53 -20.63 16.72 -8.76
CA ASN A 53 -21.47 15.59 -8.36
C ASN A 53 -20.72 14.25 -8.31
N LEU A 54 -19.68 14.07 -9.12
CA LEU A 54 -18.93 12.81 -9.21
C LEU A 54 -17.68 12.78 -8.32
N LEU A 55 -17.29 13.91 -7.71
CA LEU A 55 -16.03 14.01 -6.99
C LEU A 55 -15.96 13.03 -5.82
N HIS A 56 -16.99 13.05 -4.98
CA HIS A 56 -17.07 12.19 -3.80
C HIS A 56 -17.11 10.70 -4.17
N ASP A 57 -17.89 10.33 -5.19
CA ASP A 57 -17.98 8.94 -5.65
C ASP A 57 -16.65 8.44 -6.20
N ALA A 58 -15.94 9.28 -6.97
CA ALA A 58 -14.62 8.94 -7.48
C ALA A 58 -13.57 8.81 -6.35
N GLN A 59 -13.64 9.66 -5.33
CA GLN A 59 -12.79 9.55 -4.15
C GLN A 59 -13.07 8.27 -3.36
N ASN A 60 -14.34 7.93 -3.15
CA ASN A 60 -14.72 6.71 -2.43
C ASN A 60 -14.34 5.44 -3.19
N CYS A 61 -14.45 5.43 -4.52
CA CYS A 61 -13.96 4.31 -5.33
C CYS A 61 -12.48 4.06 -5.08
N VAL A 62 -11.65 5.12 -5.11
CA VAL A 62 -10.21 5.01 -4.81
C VAL A 62 -9.96 4.59 -3.35
N LEU A 63 -10.69 5.17 -2.40
CA LEU A 63 -10.54 4.84 -0.98
C LEU A 63 -10.85 3.37 -0.71
N ASN A 64 -11.93 2.84 -1.29
CA ASN A 64 -12.34 1.45 -1.11
C ASN A 64 -11.32 0.46 -1.68
N VAL A 65 -10.61 0.84 -2.75
CA VAL A 65 -9.48 0.07 -3.26
C VAL A 65 -8.31 0.10 -2.29
N LEU A 66 -7.93 1.28 -1.78
CA LEU A 66 -6.70 1.44 -0.99
C LEU A 66 -6.83 0.93 0.46
N LEU A 67 -7.98 1.11 1.10
CA LEU A 67 -8.17 0.86 2.53
C LEU A 67 -7.83 -0.59 2.96
N PRO A 68 -8.21 -1.65 2.21
CA PRO A 68 -7.80 -3.01 2.55
C PRO A 68 -6.29 -3.22 2.48
N HIS A 69 -5.61 -2.61 1.51
CA HIS A 69 -4.15 -2.70 1.37
C HIS A 69 -3.44 -1.98 2.51
N GLU A 70 -3.90 -0.78 2.87
CA GLU A 70 -3.38 -0.03 4.01
C GLU A 70 -3.55 -0.80 5.32
N THR A 71 -4.76 -1.34 5.55
CA THR A 71 -5.05 -2.14 6.75
C THR A 71 -4.13 -3.37 6.84
N LYS A 72 -3.97 -4.10 5.73
CA LYS A 72 -3.09 -5.27 5.65
C LYS A 72 -1.63 -4.89 5.94
N MET A 73 -1.15 -3.77 5.41
CA MET A 73 0.22 -3.32 5.62
C MET A 73 0.46 -2.87 7.06
N ASN A 74 -0.51 -2.18 7.67
CA ASN A 74 -0.43 -1.78 9.08
C ASN A 74 -0.36 -3.01 10.00
N GLU A 75 -1.18 -4.04 9.75
CA GLU A 75 -1.11 -5.30 10.49
C GLU A 75 0.28 -5.96 10.35
N CYS A 76 0.87 -5.97 9.14
CA CYS A 76 2.21 -6.48 8.94
C CYS A 76 3.27 -5.68 9.72
N ARG A 77 3.20 -4.35 9.71
CA ARG A 77 4.11 -3.48 10.49
C ARG A 77 4.01 -3.75 11.98
N ASP A 78 2.81 -3.88 12.51
CA ASP A 78 2.59 -4.14 13.93
C ASP A 78 3.17 -5.51 14.34
N ILE A 79 2.97 -6.54 13.52
CA ILE A 79 3.57 -7.86 13.74
C ILE A 79 5.10 -7.77 13.71
N THR A 80 5.67 -7.11 12.69
CA THR A 80 7.13 -6.95 12.57
C THR A 80 7.72 -6.25 13.78
N LYS A 81 7.14 -5.14 14.24
CA LYS A 81 7.61 -4.42 15.43
C LYS A 81 7.59 -5.29 16.68
N GLN A 82 6.51 -6.05 16.89
CA GLN A 82 6.39 -6.96 18.04
C GLN A 82 7.46 -8.05 18.01
N ILE A 83 7.67 -8.68 16.85
CA ILE A 83 8.69 -9.73 16.70
C ILE A 83 10.09 -9.15 16.88
N LEU A 84 10.40 -7.99 16.31
CA LEU A 84 11.71 -7.36 16.44
C LEU A 84 12.02 -6.98 17.89
N ALA A 85 11.05 -6.43 18.62
CA ALA A 85 11.21 -6.13 20.04
C ALA A 85 11.47 -7.40 20.88
N LEU A 86 10.87 -8.54 20.52
CA LEU A 86 11.14 -9.83 21.17
C LEU A 86 12.49 -10.41 20.75
N ALA A 87 12.86 -10.30 19.47
CA ALA A 87 14.13 -10.78 18.94
C ALA A 87 15.33 -10.04 19.57
N ALA A 88 15.21 -8.74 19.79
CA ALA A 88 16.24 -7.94 20.47
C ALA A 88 16.49 -8.42 21.92
N GLN A 89 15.47 -8.94 22.59
CA GLN A 89 15.58 -9.48 23.95
C GLN A 89 16.23 -10.86 23.99
N THR A 90 16.01 -11.70 22.97
CA THR A 90 16.53 -13.07 22.93
C THR A 90 17.93 -13.15 22.32
N THR A 91 18.34 -12.14 21.55
CA THR A 91 19.60 -12.16 20.80
C THR A 91 20.32 -10.82 20.88
N SER A 92 21.02 -10.59 21.98
CA SER A 92 22.01 -9.50 22.03
C SER A 92 23.20 -9.85 21.10
N SER A 93 23.64 -8.90 20.27
CA SER A 93 24.81 -9.00 19.37
C SER A 93 24.61 -9.78 18.05
N LEU A 94 23.46 -9.63 17.36
CA LEU A 94 23.35 -10.05 15.95
C LEU A 94 24.04 -9.07 14.99
N TYR A 95 24.21 -7.82 15.39
CA TYR A 95 24.90 -6.81 14.62
C TYR A 95 26.35 -6.64 15.08
N THR A 96 27.29 -6.63 14.13
CA THR A 96 28.68 -6.23 14.34
C THR A 96 29.09 -5.26 13.23
N SER A 97 30.08 -4.39 13.48
CA SER A 97 30.56 -3.44 12.47
C SER A 97 31.17 -4.09 11.22
N GLU A 98 31.38 -5.41 11.25
CA GLU A 98 31.96 -6.19 10.16
C GLU A 98 30.92 -6.76 9.19
N ILE A 99 29.62 -6.75 9.54
CA ILE A 99 28.56 -7.28 8.68
C ILE A 99 27.84 -6.18 7.92
N THR A 100 27.38 -6.49 6.70
CA THR A 100 26.55 -5.57 5.93
C THR A 100 25.14 -5.48 6.55
N PHE A 101 24.45 -4.36 6.32
CA PHE A 101 23.07 -4.20 6.78
C PHE A 101 22.13 -5.25 6.17
N GLU A 102 22.34 -5.63 4.92
CA GLU A 102 21.57 -6.67 4.26
C GLU A 102 21.77 -8.04 4.94
N ASP A 103 23.02 -8.43 5.20
CA ASP A 103 23.33 -9.68 5.92
C ASP A 103 22.76 -9.67 7.34
N PHE A 104 22.77 -8.51 8.01
CA PHE A 104 22.15 -8.33 9.32
C PHE A 104 20.64 -8.61 9.29
N VAL A 105 19.91 -7.97 8.37
CA VAL A 105 18.46 -8.16 8.21
C VAL A 105 18.14 -9.62 7.90
N GLN A 106 18.93 -10.27 7.03
CA GLN A 106 18.77 -11.69 6.70
C GLN A 106 19.00 -12.59 7.92
N LYS A 107 20.00 -12.30 8.75
CA LYS A 107 20.26 -13.04 9.99
C LYS A 107 19.11 -12.88 10.99
N VAL A 108 18.58 -11.67 11.15
CA VAL A 108 17.41 -11.42 12.02
C VAL A 108 16.21 -12.20 11.51
N TRP A 109 15.95 -12.19 10.21
CA TRP A 109 14.86 -12.97 9.65
C TRP A 109 15.03 -14.48 9.84
N SER A 110 16.24 -15.01 9.62
CA SER A 110 16.57 -16.41 9.86
C SER A 110 16.37 -16.80 11.34
N HIS A 111 16.75 -15.90 12.26
CA HIS A 111 16.53 -16.08 13.70
C HIS A 111 15.04 -16.16 14.02
N ILE A 112 14.24 -15.22 13.50
CA ILE A 112 12.77 -15.19 13.68
C ILE A 112 12.13 -16.53 13.25
N LEU A 113 12.59 -17.13 12.15
CA LEU A 113 12.03 -18.39 11.66
C LEU A 113 12.49 -19.62 12.44
N SER A 114 13.59 -19.50 13.18
CA SER A 114 14.22 -20.60 13.91
C SER A 114 13.79 -20.66 15.38
N ASP A 115 13.46 -19.52 15.97
CA ASP A 115 13.01 -19.39 17.35
C ASP A 115 11.52 -19.73 17.50
N ASN A 116 11.15 -20.61 18.44
CA ASN A 116 9.77 -21.08 18.59
C ASN A 116 8.77 -19.99 19.00
N ASP A 117 9.21 -18.98 19.75
CA ASP A 117 8.36 -17.90 20.25
C ASP A 117 8.16 -16.83 19.16
N LEU A 118 9.14 -16.64 18.27
CA LEU A 118 9.08 -15.67 17.17
C LEU A 118 8.45 -16.25 15.89
N LYS A 119 8.63 -17.54 15.64
CA LYS A 119 8.27 -18.21 14.38
C LYS A 119 6.79 -18.11 14.03
N LEU A 120 5.90 -18.08 15.02
CA LEU A 120 4.46 -17.89 14.77
C LEU A 120 4.19 -16.55 14.07
N GLY A 121 4.86 -15.49 14.49
CA GLY A 121 4.78 -14.18 13.85
C GLY A 121 5.39 -14.19 12.44
N GLY A 122 6.53 -14.87 12.25
CA GLY A 122 7.15 -15.05 10.93
C GLY A 122 6.27 -15.82 9.94
N ILE A 123 5.58 -16.88 10.39
CA ILE A 123 4.61 -17.63 9.59
C ILE A 123 3.43 -16.75 9.20
N LYS A 124 2.92 -15.92 10.13
CA LYS A 124 1.84 -14.98 9.84
C LYS A 124 2.25 -13.94 8.80
N LEU A 125 3.47 -13.42 8.87
CA LEU A 125 4.00 -12.53 7.83
C LEU A 125 4.09 -13.24 6.46
N LYS A 126 4.59 -14.49 6.41
CA LYS A 126 4.66 -15.29 5.18
C LYS A 126 3.30 -15.61 4.55
N SER A 127 2.21 -15.57 5.31
CA SER A 127 0.86 -15.74 4.75
C SER A 127 0.30 -14.45 4.12
N MET A 128 0.90 -13.29 4.44
CA MET A 128 0.43 -11.97 4.01
C MET A 128 1.34 -11.35 2.93
N LEU A 129 2.64 -11.61 2.98
CA LEU A 129 3.66 -10.96 2.16
C LEU A 129 4.63 -11.97 1.54
N SER A 130 5.29 -11.57 0.45
CA SER A 130 6.42 -12.32 -0.08
C SER A 130 7.61 -12.21 0.86
N GLU A 131 8.53 -13.18 0.81
CA GLU A 131 9.73 -13.15 1.66
C GLU A 131 10.59 -11.90 1.42
N MET A 132 10.69 -11.44 0.18
CA MET A 132 11.40 -10.21 -0.16
C MET A 132 10.74 -8.97 0.46
N ASP A 133 9.41 -8.88 0.42
CA ASP A 133 8.67 -7.78 1.05
C ASP A 133 8.82 -7.80 2.58
N ILE A 134 8.89 -8.99 3.18
CA ILE A 134 9.12 -9.14 4.62
C ILE A 134 10.53 -8.66 4.99
N ILE A 135 11.54 -9.03 4.21
CA ILE A 135 12.92 -8.56 4.41
C ILE A 135 12.98 -7.04 4.32
N MET A 136 12.34 -6.43 3.32
CA MET A 136 12.25 -4.97 3.21
C MET A 136 11.52 -4.34 4.39
N LEU A 137 10.43 -4.96 4.85
CA LEU A 137 9.67 -4.49 6.00
C LEU A 137 10.49 -4.55 7.30
N ILE A 138 11.28 -5.61 7.50
CA ILE A 138 12.20 -5.71 8.63
C ILE A 138 13.26 -4.61 8.51
N ALA A 139 13.86 -4.43 7.34
CA ALA A 139 14.85 -3.39 7.10
C ALA A 139 14.32 -1.97 7.40
N ASP A 140 13.05 -1.71 7.08
CA ASP A 140 12.38 -0.43 7.38
C ASP A 140 12.13 -0.21 8.88
N GLU A 141 11.88 -1.28 9.64
CA GLU A 141 11.39 -1.19 11.03
C GLU A 141 12.48 -1.47 12.09
N ILE A 142 13.62 -2.02 11.69
CA ILE A 142 14.67 -2.43 12.63
C ILE A 142 15.53 -1.25 13.10
N ASP A 143 15.74 -1.14 14.42
CA ASP A 143 16.77 -0.25 14.98
C ASP A 143 18.03 -1.08 15.29
N ILE A 144 19.13 -0.73 14.63
CA ILE A 144 20.43 -1.40 14.82
C ILE A 144 20.88 -1.37 16.28
N LYS A 145 20.51 -0.32 17.04
CA LYS A 145 20.89 -0.15 18.45
C LYS A 145 20.31 -1.23 19.35
N ASP A 146 19.17 -1.81 18.98
CA ASP A 146 18.53 -2.86 19.77
C ASP A 146 19.26 -4.21 19.62
N PHE A 147 20.15 -4.33 18.64
CA PHE A 147 20.87 -5.56 18.29
C PHE A 147 22.41 -5.44 18.35
N SER A 148 22.92 -4.31 18.83
CA SER A 148 24.36 -3.99 18.97
C SER A 148 24.87 -4.09 20.40
#